data_AF-A0A2N0ZQA2-F1
#
_entry.id   AF-A0A2N0ZQA2-F1
#
_cell.length_a   1.000
_cell.length_b   1.000
_cell.length_c   1.000
_cell.angle_alpha   90.00
_cell.angle_beta   90.00
_cell.angle_gamma   90.00
#
_symmetry.space_group_name_H-M   'P 1'
#
loop_
_entity.id
_entity.type
_entity.pdbx_description
1 polymer ?
#
loop_
_entity_poly.entity_id
_entity_poly.type
_entity_poly.pdbx_seq_one_letter_code
_entity_poly.pdbx_strand_id
1 'polypeptide(L)'
;MNNTGFVAGTLILTDKGLVPIQDIKVGDLVLSKPVLSKPEDGSGDIEYKPVLKTFVHKDKEMWIVRLEKNNTSPYRLKPDDENFDIHNYLLVDEKIQAASPISHFLATPNHPVWVVGAMENPQEDIDFYDQPHFKRVDELQQYEIAVNTDGVMYTVERVQPTYQVANDNLEFNPNHYWYQEHYHEGYYDDYVQDAEAHMLDYSEAEYKGTGYVKDVSYYQQHGYLDIGIKDEKGKILITNHLKDNQGAPIPYNATVYNFEVADNHTYFIGRAGLWVHNTNVVNQSHK
;
A
#
# COMPACT_ATOMS: atom_id res chain seq x y z
N MET A 1 -19.68 4.01 11.96
CA MET A 1 -18.45 4.74 12.35
C MET A 1 -17.34 4.23 11.47
N ASN A 2 -16.61 5.12 10.79
CA ASN A 2 -15.55 4.73 9.86
C ASN A 2 -14.37 4.20 10.66
N ASN A 3 -14.33 2.88 10.85
CA ASN A 3 -13.26 2.17 11.54
C ASN A 3 -12.00 2.03 10.66
N THR A 4 -11.80 2.94 9.70
CA THR A 4 -10.69 2.93 8.76
C THR A 4 -9.56 3.81 9.27
N GLY A 5 -8.32 3.47 8.95
CA GLY A 5 -7.18 4.33 9.25
C GLY A 5 -5.84 3.72 8.91
N PHE A 6 -4.80 4.47 9.23
CA PHE A 6 -3.40 4.06 9.10
C PHE A 6 -2.72 4.06 10.46
N VAL A 7 -1.66 3.26 10.61
CA VAL A 7 -0.82 3.31 11.82
C VAL A 7 -0.10 4.65 11.94
N ALA A 8 0.33 4.98 13.16
CA ALA A 8 1.24 6.12 13.37
C ALA A 8 2.49 5.99 12.48
N GLY A 9 3.03 7.14 12.05
CA GLY A 9 4.15 7.23 11.11
C GLY A 9 3.73 7.33 9.64
N THR A 10 2.50 6.94 9.27
CA THR A 10 2.03 7.16 7.91
C THR A 10 2.04 8.66 7.60
N LEU A 11 2.86 9.05 6.62
CA LEU A 11 3.05 10.44 6.25
C LEU A 11 1.88 10.94 5.40
N ILE A 12 1.41 12.14 5.68
CA ILE A 12 0.35 12.84 4.95
C ILE A 12 0.97 14.03 4.23
N LEU A 13 0.60 14.25 2.97
CA LEU A 13 1.02 15.44 2.23
C LEU A 13 0.20 16.65 2.72
N THR A 14 0.89 17.65 3.26
CA THR A 14 0.31 18.89 3.80
C THR A 14 0.94 20.13 3.17
N ASP A 15 0.39 21.30 3.46
CA ASP A 15 0.98 22.60 3.09
C ASP A 15 2.35 22.85 3.75
N LYS A 16 2.67 22.09 4.81
CA LYS A 16 3.93 22.13 5.57
C LYS A 16 4.89 21.00 5.18
N GLY A 17 4.57 20.23 4.14
CA GLY A 17 5.31 19.02 3.76
C GLY A 17 4.71 17.74 4.34
N LEU A 18 5.55 16.73 4.58
CA LEU A 18 5.10 15.43 5.08
C LEU A 18 4.92 15.46 6.60
N VAL A 19 3.69 15.19 7.07
CA VAL A 19 3.35 15.17 8.50
C VAL A 19 2.82 13.78 8.87
N PRO A 20 3.32 13.15 9.95
CA PRO A 20 2.76 11.88 10.43
C PRO A 20 1.28 12.00 10.78
N ILE A 21 0.48 10.99 10.41
CA ILE A 21 -0.98 11.01 10.54
C ILE A 21 -1.46 11.25 11.97
N GLN A 22 -0.72 10.78 12.98
CA GLN A 22 -1.06 10.98 14.39
C GLN A 22 -0.89 12.44 14.85
N ASP A 23 -0.13 13.24 14.11
CA ASP A 23 0.17 14.63 14.45
C ASP A 23 -0.73 15.63 13.73
N ILE A 24 -1.56 15.16 12.78
CA ILE A 24 -2.55 15.98 12.05
C ILE A 24 -3.63 16.49 13.01
N LYS A 25 -3.96 17.78 12.89
CA LYS A 25 -4.93 18.47 13.73
C LYS A 25 -6.03 19.09 12.90
N VAL A 26 -7.17 19.33 13.54
CA VAL A 26 -8.27 20.13 12.95
C VAL A 26 -7.72 21.49 12.53
N GLY A 27 -8.00 21.88 11.29
CA GLY A 27 -7.50 23.10 10.66
C GLY A 27 -6.18 22.97 9.91
N ASP A 28 -5.43 21.86 10.05
CA ASP A 28 -4.30 21.60 9.17
C ASP A 28 -4.77 21.44 7.72
N LEU A 29 -3.95 21.90 6.77
CA LEU A 29 -4.25 21.82 5.34
C LEU A 29 -3.58 20.60 4.75
N VAL A 30 -4.39 19.67 4.24
CA VAL A 30 -3.90 18.47 3.55
C VAL A 30 -4.09 18.62 2.06
N LEU A 31 -3.15 18.07 1.30
CA LEU A 31 -3.30 17.95 -0.15
C LEU A 31 -4.43 16.98 -0.44
N SER A 32 -5.36 17.39 -1.30
CA SER A 32 -6.59 16.67 -1.60
C SER A 32 -6.94 16.84 -3.08
N LYS A 33 -7.79 15.96 -3.59
CA LYS A 33 -8.28 16.03 -4.96
C LYS A 33 -9.77 15.68 -4.97
N PRO A 34 -10.63 16.48 -5.64
CA PRO A 34 -12.06 16.22 -5.64
C PRO A 34 -12.39 14.90 -6.34
N VAL A 35 -13.40 14.19 -5.82
CA VAL A 35 -14.00 13.01 -6.48
C VAL A 35 -15.15 13.41 -7.41
N LEU A 36 -15.73 14.62 -7.24
CA LEU A 36 -17.05 14.95 -7.79
C LEU A 36 -17.13 16.22 -8.66
N SER A 37 -16.02 16.90 -8.96
CA SER A 37 -16.04 17.97 -9.99
C SER A 37 -15.81 17.40 -11.40
N LYS A 38 -16.67 16.44 -11.78
CA LYS A 38 -16.94 15.94 -13.15
C LYS A 38 -15.72 15.88 -14.06
N PRO A 39 -15.04 14.74 -14.14
CA PRO A 39 -15.59 13.53 -14.76
C PRO A 39 -15.38 12.27 -13.92
N GLU A 40 -16.05 11.19 -14.34
CA GLU A 40 -15.92 9.84 -13.78
C GLU A 40 -14.49 9.26 -13.92
N ASP A 41 -13.60 9.97 -14.65
CA ASP A 41 -12.19 9.64 -14.90
C ASP A 41 -11.20 10.08 -13.79
N GLY A 42 -11.67 10.79 -12.76
CA GLY A 42 -10.81 11.31 -11.68
C GLY A 42 -9.98 12.53 -12.07
N SER A 43 -10.39 13.34 -13.05
CA SER A 43 -9.77 14.64 -13.32
C SER A 43 -10.32 15.77 -12.44
N GLY A 44 -9.45 16.74 -12.15
CA GLY A 44 -9.66 17.80 -11.16
C GLY A 44 -8.32 18.26 -10.57
N ASP A 45 -8.18 19.56 -10.29
CA ASP A 45 -6.94 20.11 -9.76
C ASP A 45 -6.71 19.66 -8.31
N ILE A 46 -5.46 19.37 -7.99
CA ILE A 46 -5.04 19.09 -6.62
C ILE A 46 -5.09 20.41 -5.83
N GLU A 47 -5.68 20.37 -4.64
CA GLU A 47 -5.88 21.55 -3.80
C GLU A 47 -5.66 21.24 -2.32
N TYR A 48 -5.32 22.27 -1.55
CA TYR A 48 -5.20 22.16 -0.09
C TYR A 48 -6.57 22.35 0.58
N LYS A 49 -6.97 21.37 1.39
CA LYS A 49 -8.25 21.38 2.12
C LYS A 49 -8.03 21.26 3.63
N PRO A 50 -8.82 21.96 4.45
CA PRO A 50 -8.72 21.87 5.89
C PRO A 50 -9.24 20.53 6.40
N VAL A 51 -8.56 20.01 7.43
CA VAL A 51 -9.03 18.89 8.24
C VAL A 51 -10.15 19.38 9.17
N LEU A 52 -11.30 18.72 9.10
CA LEU A 52 -12.51 19.06 9.86
C LEU A 52 -12.60 18.30 11.18
N LYS A 53 -12.16 17.04 11.21
CA LYS A 53 -12.20 16.15 12.38
C LYS A 53 -11.02 15.19 12.38
N THR A 54 -10.62 14.71 13.54
CA THR A 54 -9.61 13.63 13.67
C THR A 54 -10.21 12.45 14.44
N PHE A 55 -9.72 11.25 14.15
CA PHE A 55 -10.20 10.00 14.71
C PHE A 55 -9.02 9.12 15.14
N VAL A 56 -9.20 8.40 16.25
CA VAL A 56 -8.26 7.39 16.74
C VAL A 56 -9.04 6.14 17.09
N HIS A 57 -8.62 5.00 16.57
CA HIS A 57 -9.25 3.71 16.82
C HIS A 57 -8.20 2.70 17.27
N LYS A 58 -8.48 2.02 18.38
CA LYS A 58 -7.61 0.96 18.91
C LYS A 58 -8.03 -0.40 18.35
N ASP A 59 -7.10 -1.35 18.46
CA ASP A 59 -7.33 -2.77 18.22
C ASP A 59 -7.92 -3.06 16.83
N LYS A 60 -7.31 -2.47 15.80
CA LYS A 60 -7.70 -2.68 14.40
C LYS A 60 -6.72 -3.58 13.68
N GLU A 61 -7.27 -4.57 12.98
CA GLU A 61 -6.52 -5.45 12.09
C GLU A 61 -5.77 -4.65 11.04
N MET A 62 -4.53 -5.08 10.77
CA MET A 62 -3.63 -4.40 9.86
C MET A 62 -3.30 -5.25 8.64
N TRP A 63 -3.38 -4.61 7.49
CA TRP A 63 -2.92 -5.13 6.20
C TRP A 63 -1.70 -4.34 5.75
N ILE A 64 -0.73 -5.06 5.20
CA ILE A 64 0.43 -4.45 4.55
C ILE A 64 0.15 -4.30 3.07
N VAL A 65 0.40 -3.11 2.54
CA VAL A 65 0.40 -2.84 1.11
C VAL A 65 1.80 -2.37 0.71
N ARG A 66 2.37 -3.00 -0.31
CA ARG A 66 3.62 -2.59 -0.94
C ARG A 66 3.38 -2.41 -2.42
N LEU A 67 3.78 -1.24 -2.92
CA LEU A 67 3.69 -0.87 -4.32
C LEU A 67 5.07 -0.50 -4.83
N GLU A 68 5.38 -0.89 -6.05
CA GLU A 68 6.60 -0.52 -6.75
C GLU A 68 6.30 0.46 -7.87
N LYS A 69 7.18 1.44 -8.06
CA LYS A 69 7.05 2.38 -9.17
C LYS A 69 7.07 1.59 -10.48
N ASN A 70 6.03 1.77 -11.29
CA ASN A 70 5.94 1.06 -12.54
C ASN A 70 6.81 1.75 -13.60
N ASN A 71 7.82 1.02 -14.08
CA ASN A 71 8.76 1.52 -15.10
C ASN A 71 8.20 1.45 -16.53
N THR A 72 7.02 0.84 -16.74
CA THR A 72 6.25 0.89 -18.00
C THR A 72 5.27 2.06 -18.05
N SER A 73 5.39 3.04 -17.13
CA SER A 73 4.62 4.29 -17.15
C SER A 73 4.54 4.85 -18.59
N PRO A 74 3.36 5.31 -19.07
CA PRO A 74 3.04 5.55 -20.50
C PRO A 74 3.93 6.58 -21.21
N TYR A 75 4.88 7.14 -20.48
CA TYR A 75 5.88 8.09 -20.94
C TYR A 75 7.11 7.43 -21.53
N ARG A 76 7.22 6.09 -21.55
CA ARG A 76 8.06 5.39 -22.52
C ARG A 76 7.40 5.37 -23.92
N LEU A 77 6.87 6.51 -24.37
CA LEU A 77 6.72 6.75 -25.80
C LEU A 77 8.13 6.68 -26.37
N LYS A 78 8.36 5.69 -27.24
CA LYS A 78 9.65 5.56 -27.90
C LYS A 78 9.85 6.77 -28.84
N PRO A 79 11.10 7.17 -29.14
CA PRO A 79 11.39 8.29 -30.04
C PRO A 79 10.81 8.15 -31.46
N ASP A 80 10.29 6.98 -31.83
CA ASP A 80 9.66 6.66 -33.11
C ASP A 80 8.12 6.79 -33.10
N ASP A 81 7.49 7.21 -31.98
CA ASP A 81 6.07 7.54 -31.94
C ASP A 81 5.81 8.92 -32.59
N GLU A 82 4.88 8.99 -33.54
CA GLU A 82 4.53 10.22 -34.25
C GLU A 82 3.93 11.31 -33.34
N ASN A 83 3.48 10.95 -32.13
CA ASN A 83 2.99 11.88 -31.10
C ASN A 83 4.04 12.23 -30.02
N PHE A 84 5.32 11.90 -30.23
CA PHE A 84 6.39 12.16 -29.27
C PHE A 84 6.69 13.66 -29.10
N ASP A 85 6.27 14.24 -27.97
CA ASP A 85 6.66 15.58 -27.54
C ASP A 85 7.80 15.49 -26.52
N ILE A 86 8.99 15.95 -26.94
CA ILE A 86 10.22 15.91 -26.12
C ILE A 86 10.11 16.73 -24.83
N HIS A 87 9.34 17.82 -24.80
CA HIS A 87 9.21 18.64 -23.60
C HIS A 87 8.31 17.97 -22.56
N ASN A 88 7.19 17.40 -23.00
CA ASN A 88 6.34 16.59 -22.14
C ASN A 88 7.08 15.33 -21.68
N TYR A 89 7.87 14.68 -22.54
CA TYR A 89 8.70 13.54 -22.17
C TYR A 89 9.72 13.90 -21.08
N LEU A 90 10.49 14.99 -21.24
CA LEU A 90 11.52 15.39 -20.28
C LEU A 90 10.93 15.80 -18.92
N LEU A 91 9.82 16.54 -18.91
CA LEU A 91 9.12 16.91 -17.66
C LEU A 91 8.60 15.68 -16.92
N VAL A 92 8.12 14.69 -17.67
CA VAL A 92 7.62 13.47 -17.05
C VAL A 92 8.75 12.55 -16.61
N ASP A 93 9.86 12.49 -17.35
CA ASP A 93 11.06 11.77 -16.94
C ASP A 93 11.63 12.33 -15.62
N GLU A 94 11.66 13.66 -15.43
CA GLU A 94 12.08 14.26 -14.16
C GLU A 94 11.17 13.85 -12.99
N LYS A 95 9.84 13.87 -13.18
CA LYS A 95 8.87 13.43 -12.18
C LYS A 95 9.01 11.94 -11.85
N ILE A 96 9.19 11.09 -12.87
CA ILE A 96 9.42 9.66 -12.70
C ILE A 96 10.73 9.42 -11.95
N GLN A 97 11.80 10.15 -12.26
CA GLN A 97 13.09 10.02 -11.60
C GLN A 97 13.03 10.48 -10.13
N ALA A 98 12.30 11.55 -9.84
CA ALA A 98 12.09 12.06 -8.49
C ALA A 98 11.17 11.17 -7.64
N ALA A 99 10.23 10.45 -8.27
CA ALA A 99 9.28 9.59 -7.58
C ALA A 99 9.96 8.42 -6.87
N SER A 100 9.55 8.18 -5.62
CA SER A 100 10.03 7.08 -4.79
C SER A 100 9.90 5.75 -5.54
N PRO A 101 10.93 4.89 -5.59
CA PRO A 101 10.86 3.62 -6.29
C PRO A 101 9.87 2.64 -5.65
N ILE A 102 9.59 2.80 -4.36
CA ILE A 102 8.69 1.95 -3.58
C ILE A 102 7.78 2.84 -2.74
N SER A 103 6.52 2.43 -2.60
CA SER A 103 5.60 2.92 -1.59
C SER A 103 5.14 1.75 -0.73
N HIS A 104 5.00 1.95 0.58
CA HIS A 104 4.38 0.95 1.44
C HIS A 104 3.65 1.61 2.60
N PHE A 105 2.63 0.94 3.11
CA PHE A 105 1.88 1.39 4.27
C PHE A 105 1.19 0.22 4.96
N LEU A 106 0.84 0.45 6.22
CA LEU A 106 -0.02 -0.41 7.01
C LEU A 106 -1.36 0.29 7.21
N ALA A 107 -2.44 -0.33 6.75
CA ALA A 107 -3.78 0.22 6.80
C ALA A 107 -4.79 -0.82 7.30
N THR A 108 -5.92 -0.34 7.80
CA THR A 108 -7.08 -1.20 8.01
C THR A 108 -7.56 -1.79 6.68
N PRO A 109 -8.06 -3.03 6.64
CA PRO A 109 -8.49 -3.70 5.41
C PRO A 109 -9.50 -2.91 4.58
N ASN A 110 -10.39 -2.18 5.24
CA ASN A 110 -11.43 -1.38 4.58
C ASN A 110 -11.00 0.03 4.18
N HIS A 111 -9.71 0.37 4.24
CA HIS A 111 -9.23 1.69 3.81
C HIS A 111 -9.23 1.77 2.27
N PRO A 112 -9.82 2.80 1.63
CA PRO A 112 -9.85 2.85 0.17
C PRO A 112 -8.62 3.52 -0.44
N VAL A 113 -8.11 2.91 -1.51
CA VAL A 113 -6.98 3.37 -2.33
C VAL A 113 -7.48 3.57 -3.75
N TRP A 114 -7.08 4.67 -4.39
CA TRP A 114 -7.42 4.92 -5.79
C TRP A 114 -6.64 4.00 -6.73
N VAL A 115 -7.37 3.31 -7.60
CA VAL A 115 -6.80 2.42 -8.63
C VAL A 115 -7.32 2.79 -10.02
N VAL A 116 -6.48 2.62 -11.03
CA VAL A 116 -6.76 3.04 -12.41
C VAL A 116 -6.75 1.90 -13.42
N GLY A 117 -6.28 0.71 -13.05
CA GLY A 117 -6.14 -0.44 -13.93
C GLY A 117 -5.40 -1.59 -13.27
N ALA A 118 -5.09 -2.62 -14.03
CA ALA A 118 -4.29 -3.76 -13.59
C ALA A 118 -3.45 -4.31 -14.74
N MET A 119 -2.45 -5.13 -14.40
CA MET A 119 -1.75 -5.99 -15.36
C MET A 119 -2.05 -7.44 -15.02
N GLU A 120 -2.04 -8.33 -16.02
CA GLU A 120 -2.13 -9.78 -15.76
C GLU A 120 -0.86 -10.29 -15.05
N ASN A 121 0.30 -9.79 -15.48
CA ASN A 121 1.60 -10.07 -14.86
C ASN A 121 2.59 -8.93 -15.19
N PRO A 122 3.81 -8.90 -14.61
CA PRO A 122 4.76 -7.80 -14.81
C PRO A 122 5.29 -7.60 -16.25
N GLN A 123 5.02 -8.53 -17.17
CA GLN A 123 5.47 -8.49 -18.57
C GLN A 123 4.39 -8.00 -19.53
N GLU A 124 3.13 -7.97 -19.09
CA GLU A 124 1.98 -7.57 -19.89
C GLU A 124 1.72 -6.07 -19.81
N ASP A 125 0.92 -5.58 -20.76
CA ASP A 125 0.46 -4.20 -20.79
C ASP A 125 -0.54 -3.92 -19.65
N ILE A 126 -0.72 -2.63 -19.34
CA ILE A 126 -1.70 -2.19 -18.35
C ILE A 126 -3.08 -2.10 -19.01
N ASP A 127 -4.02 -2.88 -18.49
CA ASP A 127 -5.44 -2.74 -18.78
C ASP A 127 -6.05 -1.69 -17.85
N PHE A 128 -6.25 -0.47 -18.38
CA PHE A 128 -6.91 0.60 -17.64
C PHE A 128 -8.40 0.34 -17.48
N TYR A 129 -8.92 0.65 -16.30
CA TYR A 129 -10.36 0.59 -16.06
C TYR A 129 -11.07 1.71 -16.81
N ASP A 130 -12.22 1.39 -17.42
CA ASP A 130 -13.11 2.39 -18.03
C ASP A 130 -13.47 3.50 -17.03
N GLN A 131 -13.60 3.11 -15.75
CA GLN A 131 -13.85 4.02 -14.62
C GLN A 131 -12.90 3.69 -13.46
N PRO A 132 -11.81 4.46 -13.32
CA PRO A 132 -10.99 4.43 -12.13
C PRO A 132 -11.82 4.66 -10.85
N HIS A 133 -11.48 3.99 -9.77
CA HIS A 133 -12.29 4.03 -8.56
C HIS A 133 -11.45 3.77 -7.31
N PHE A 134 -12.04 4.08 -6.15
CA PHE A 134 -11.49 3.69 -4.87
C PHE A 134 -11.82 2.23 -4.58
N LYS A 135 -10.80 1.44 -4.29
CA LYS A 135 -10.92 0.03 -3.90
C LYS A 135 -10.39 -0.15 -2.49
N ARG A 136 -11.05 -0.97 -1.66
CA ARG A 136 -10.57 -1.24 -0.29
C ARG A 136 -9.27 -2.02 -0.33
N VAL A 137 -8.42 -1.83 0.68
CA VAL A 137 -7.16 -2.58 0.82
C VAL A 137 -7.37 -4.09 0.78
N ASP A 138 -8.42 -4.63 1.39
CA ASP A 138 -8.73 -6.07 1.35
C ASP A 138 -9.38 -6.57 0.05
N GLU A 139 -9.72 -5.65 -0.84
CA GLU A 139 -10.21 -5.94 -2.18
C GLU A 139 -9.10 -5.75 -3.24
N LEU A 140 -8.00 -5.08 -2.90
CA LEU A 140 -6.87 -4.90 -3.80
C LEU A 140 -6.26 -6.25 -4.23
N GLN A 141 -5.76 -6.29 -5.46
CA GLN A 141 -5.12 -7.46 -6.04
C GLN A 141 -3.66 -7.16 -6.42
N GLN A 142 -2.83 -8.21 -6.46
CA GLN A 142 -1.50 -8.10 -7.03
C GLN A 142 -1.60 -7.60 -8.48
N TYR A 143 -0.68 -6.72 -8.87
CA TYR A 143 -0.61 -6.08 -10.18
C TYR A 143 -1.67 -5.01 -10.50
N GLU A 144 -2.53 -4.65 -9.55
CA GLU A 144 -3.33 -3.42 -9.69
C GLU A 144 -2.45 -2.18 -9.69
N ILE A 145 -2.91 -1.14 -10.38
CA ILE A 145 -2.18 0.10 -10.61
C ILE A 145 -2.80 1.22 -9.79
N ALA A 146 -2.01 1.78 -8.88
CA ALA A 146 -2.28 3.04 -8.21
C ALA A 146 -1.51 4.18 -8.90
N VAL A 147 -1.97 5.42 -8.69
CA VAL A 147 -1.34 6.61 -9.26
C VAL A 147 -1.07 7.63 -8.17
N ASN A 148 0.09 8.28 -8.25
CA ASN A 148 0.42 9.35 -7.32
C ASN A 148 0.00 10.75 -7.80
N THR A 149 0.31 11.77 -6.99
CA THR A 149 0.04 13.19 -7.29
C THR A 149 0.61 13.70 -8.62
N ASP A 150 1.67 13.06 -9.12
CA ASP A 150 2.38 13.47 -10.35
C ASP A 150 1.97 12.66 -11.58
N GLY A 151 1.03 11.72 -11.45
CA GLY A 151 0.65 10.81 -12.54
C GLY A 151 1.58 9.60 -12.69
N VAL A 152 2.56 9.43 -11.78
CA VAL A 152 3.45 8.27 -11.77
C VAL A 152 2.67 7.05 -11.27
N MET A 153 2.72 5.99 -12.05
CA MET A 153 2.04 4.73 -11.74
C MET A 153 2.85 3.85 -10.80
N TYR A 154 2.14 3.15 -9.93
CA TYR A 154 2.67 2.22 -8.96
C TYR A 154 1.90 0.90 -9.05
N THR A 155 2.62 -0.19 -9.22
CA THR A 155 2.06 -1.54 -9.25
C THR A 155 1.99 -2.10 -7.84
N VAL A 156 0.83 -2.62 -7.43
CA VAL A 156 0.66 -3.36 -6.18
C VAL A 156 1.47 -4.67 -6.27
N GLU A 157 2.61 -4.73 -5.61
CA GLU A 157 3.42 -5.95 -5.53
C GLU A 157 2.88 -6.89 -4.44
N ARG A 158 2.38 -6.33 -3.35
CA ARG A 158 1.89 -7.10 -2.20
C ARG A 158 0.75 -6.39 -1.50
N VAL A 159 -0.26 -7.18 -1.17
CA VAL A 159 -1.38 -6.77 -0.33
C VAL A 159 -1.89 -7.99 0.43
N GLN A 160 -1.80 -7.96 1.76
CA GLN A 160 -2.14 -9.10 2.60
C GLN A 160 -2.35 -8.69 4.06
N PRO A 161 -3.08 -9.49 4.87
CA PRO A 161 -3.14 -9.33 6.31
C PRO A 161 -1.76 -9.51 6.95
N THR A 162 -1.60 -8.93 8.14
CA THR A 162 -0.45 -9.13 9.00
C THR A 162 -0.87 -9.85 10.27
N TYR A 163 0.07 -10.58 10.88
CA TYR A 163 -0.20 -11.51 11.98
C TYR A 163 0.74 -11.28 13.16
N GLN A 164 0.29 -11.62 14.34
CA GLN A 164 1.17 -11.74 15.51
C GLN A 164 2.19 -12.86 15.27
N VAL A 165 3.35 -12.74 15.89
CA VAL A 165 4.43 -13.72 15.75
C VAL A 165 5.02 -14.08 17.10
N ALA A 166 5.28 -15.36 17.29
CA ALA A 166 6.06 -15.90 18.38
C ALA A 166 7.05 -16.93 17.81
N ASN A 167 8.33 -16.79 18.15
CA ASN A 167 9.38 -17.72 17.74
C ASN A 167 10.42 -17.81 18.85
N ASP A 168 10.93 -19.01 19.13
CA ASP A 168 11.87 -19.24 20.24
C ASP A 168 13.18 -18.43 20.10
N ASN A 169 13.56 -18.07 18.88
CA ASN A 169 14.74 -17.25 18.59
C ASN A 169 14.42 -15.75 18.49
N LEU A 170 13.17 -15.34 18.76
CA LEU A 170 12.72 -13.96 18.70
C LEU A 170 12.09 -13.56 20.04
N GLU A 171 12.70 -12.59 20.72
CA GLU A 171 12.10 -12.01 21.92
C GLU A 171 10.70 -11.43 21.61
N PHE A 172 9.74 -11.72 22.49
CA PHE A 172 8.39 -11.19 22.35
C PHE A 172 8.41 -9.66 22.35
N ASN A 173 7.83 -9.07 21.30
CA ASN A 173 7.65 -7.64 21.18
C ASN A 173 6.27 -7.38 20.56
N PRO A 174 5.37 -6.63 21.22
CA PRO A 174 4.05 -6.33 20.70
C PRO A 174 4.05 -5.43 19.45
N ASN A 175 5.20 -4.83 19.10
CA ASN A 175 5.37 -4.08 17.86
C ASN A 175 5.81 -4.97 16.68
N HIS A 176 6.19 -6.22 16.94
CA HIS A 176 6.50 -7.17 15.89
C HIS A 176 5.23 -7.68 15.24
N TYR A 177 5.20 -7.63 13.92
CA TYR A 177 4.19 -8.29 13.10
C TYR A 177 4.88 -9.11 12.02
N TRP A 178 4.19 -10.14 11.58
CA TRP A 178 4.64 -11.06 10.54
C TRP A 178 3.69 -11.01 9.35
N TYR A 179 4.24 -11.20 8.15
CA TYR A 179 3.46 -11.42 6.94
C TYR A 179 4.13 -12.46 6.06
N GLN A 180 3.33 -13.20 5.31
CA GLN A 180 3.77 -14.35 4.52
C GLN A 180 4.61 -13.89 3.33
N GLU A 181 5.69 -14.62 3.04
CA GLU A 181 6.54 -14.34 1.89
C GLU A 181 5.78 -14.58 0.58
N HIS A 182 5.28 -15.81 0.42
CA HIS A 182 4.60 -16.36 -0.76
C HIS A 182 3.07 -16.30 -0.62
N TYR A 183 2.51 -15.10 -0.38
CA TYR A 183 1.08 -14.96 -0.10
C TYR A 183 0.20 -15.08 -1.37
N HIS A 184 0.66 -14.49 -2.47
CA HIS A 184 -0.06 -14.49 -3.76
C HIS A 184 0.39 -15.62 -4.69
N GLU A 185 1.47 -16.33 -4.34
CA GLU A 185 2.03 -17.42 -5.13
C GLU A 185 1.28 -18.74 -4.83
N GLY A 186 0.77 -19.37 -5.89
CA GLY A 186 0.25 -20.73 -5.80
C GLY A 186 1.40 -21.72 -5.60
N TYR A 187 1.27 -22.65 -4.64
CA TYR A 187 2.29 -23.67 -4.35
C TYR A 187 2.71 -24.51 -5.58
N TYR A 188 1.84 -24.63 -6.59
CA TYR A 188 2.04 -25.47 -7.78
C TYR A 188 2.42 -24.72 -9.08
N ASP A 189 2.17 -23.40 -9.21
CA ASP A 189 2.37 -22.70 -10.49
C ASP A 189 3.83 -22.28 -10.73
N ASP A 190 4.55 -21.81 -9.70
CA ASP A 190 5.93 -21.32 -9.86
C ASP A 190 7.00 -22.20 -9.19
N TYR A 191 6.64 -22.94 -8.13
CA TYR A 191 7.65 -23.53 -7.23
C TYR A 191 8.00 -24.99 -7.51
N VAL A 192 7.11 -25.81 -8.07
CA VAL A 192 7.43 -27.23 -8.32
C VAL A 192 8.53 -27.37 -9.39
N GLN A 193 8.62 -26.45 -10.35
CA GLN A 193 9.72 -26.44 -11.33
C GLN A 193 11.07 -26.11 -10.68
N ASP A 194 11.11 -25.16 -9.74
CA ASP A 194 12.36 -24.76 -9.07
C ASP A 194 12.75 -25.69 -7.91
N ALA A 195 11.79 -26.22 -7.13
CA ALA A 195 12.06 -27.18 -6.05
C ALA A 195 12.61 -28.51 -6.58
N GLU A 196 12.08 -29.00 -7.71
CA GLU A 196 12.62 -30.16 -8.43
C GLU A 196 14.00 -29.85 -9.06
N ALA A 197 14.20 -28.63 -9.60
CA ALA A 197 15.48 -28.20 -10.17
C ALA A 197 16.59 -27.98 -9.11
N HIS A 198 16.21 -27.61 -7.87
CA HIS A 198 17.13 -27.31 -6.77
C HIS A 198 17.21 -28.40 -5.69
N MET A 199 16.51 -29.53 -5.86
CA MET A 199 16.46 -30.64 -4.88
C MET A 199 16.06 -30.20 -3.46
N LEU A 200 15.12 -29.26 -3.34
CA LEU A 200 14.63 -28.76 -2.05
C LEU A 200 13.32 -29.46 -1.70
N ASP A 201 13.30 -30.19 -0.57
CA ASP A 201 12.11 -30.87 -0.03
C ASP A 201 11.42 -29.94 0.97
N TYR A 202 10.52 -29.09 0.49
CA TYR A 202 9.63 -28.28 1.32
C TYR A 202 8.20 -28.79 1.21
N SER A 203 7.50 -28.89 2.33
CA SER A 203 6.05 -29.09 2.33
C SER A 203 5.31 -27.79 2.02
N GLU A 204 4.08 -27.89 1.49
CA GLU A 204 3.19 -26.72 1.30
C GLU A 204 3.00 -25.92 2.60
N ALA A 205 2.99 -26.61 3.74
CA ALA A 205 2.90 -26.00 5.05
C ALA A 205 4.13 -25.17 5.43
N GLU A 206 5.33 -25.58 5.02
CA GLU A 206 6.57 -24.83 5.24
C GLU A 206 6.68 -23.63 4.30
N TYR A 207 6.35 -23.84 3.02
CA TYR A 207 6.34 -22.78 2.02
C TYR A 207 5.35 -21.66 2.38
N LYS A 208 4.11 -22.03 2.73
CA LYS A 208 3.10 -21.06 3.17
C LYS A 208 3.30 -20.56 4.60
N GLY A 209 4.03 -21.31 5.42
CA GLY A 209 4.28 -20.97 6.81
C GLY A 209 5.40 -19.93 7.01
N THR A 210 6.17 -19.64 5.97
CA THR A 210 7.39 -18.83 6.04
C THR A 210 7.12 -17.38 5.61
N GLY A 211 7.74 -16.44 6.31
CA GLY A 211 7.52 -15.02 6.07
C GLY A 211 8.43 -14.10 6.87
N TYR A 212 8.14 -12.81 6.78
CA TYR A 212 8.99 -11.76 7.29
C TYR A 212 8.44 -11.16 8.57
N VAL A 213 9.33 -10.85 9.51
CA VAL A 213 9.00 -10.07 10.71
C VAL A 213 9.48 -8.62 10.57
N LYS A 214 8.61 -7.68 10.95
CA LYS A 214 8.87 -6.24 10.94
C LYS A 214 8.47 -5.64 12.28
N ASP A 215 9.12 -4.55 12.65
CA ASP A 215 8.79 -3.74 13.82
C ASP A 215 8.01 -2.49 13.39
N VAL A 216 6.75 -2.36 13.82
CA VAL A 216 5.91 -1.19 13.49
C VAL A 216 6.45 0.09 14.11
N SER A 217 7.18 0.04 15.22
CA SER A 217 7.73 1.23 15.88
C SER A 217 8.76 1.95 15.01
N TYR A 218 9.51 1.19 14.19
CA TYR A 218 10.39 1.79 13.19
C TYR A 218 9.60 2.61 12.17
N TYR A 219 8.48 2.07 11.67
CA TYR A 219 7.59 2.79 10.77
C TYR A 219 7.01 4.04 11.42
N GLN A 220 6.59 3.93 12.69
CA GLN A 220 6.08 5.06 13.46
C GLN A 220 7.09 6.20 13.60
N GLN A 221 8.38 5.87 13.73
CA GLN A 221 9.46 6.85 13.88
C GLN A 221 9.92 7.45 12.55
N HIS A 222 9.96 6.68 11.47
CA HIS A 222 10.63 7.07 10.22
C HIS A 222 9.68 7.34 9.04
N GLY A 223 8.43 6.87 9.12
CA GLY A 223 7.44 6.94 8.05
C GLY A 223 7.73 6.05 6.84
N TYR A 224 8.57 5.04 7.03
CA TYR A 224 8.82 3.94 6.08
C TYR A 224 9.18 2.66 6.85
N LEU A 225 8.92 1.50 6.26
CA LEU A 225 9.12 0.19 6.82
C LEU A 225 10.61 -0.12 6.86
N ASP A 226 11.05 -0.70 7.97
CA ASP A 226 12.41 -1.21 8.09
C ASP A 226 12.68 -2.33 7.07
N ILE A 227 13.96 -2.62 6.81
CA ILE A 227 14.40 -3.80 6.03
C ILE A 227 14.02 -5.12 6.71
N GLY A 228 13.63 -5.09 7.98
CA GLY A 228 13.13 -6.20 8.78
C GLY A 228 14.18 -6.72 9.74
N ILE A 229 13.77 -7.61 10.63
CA ILE A 229 14.67 -8.14 11.65
C ILE A 229 15.76 -8.96 10.94
N LYS A 230 17.01 -8.62 11.24
CA LYS A 230 18.19 -9.27 10.68
C LYS A 230 18.93 -10.03 11.76
N ASP A 231 19.48 -11.18 11.39
CA ASP A 231 20.51 -11.87 12.16
C ASP A 231 21.88 -11.65 11.50
N GLU A 232 22.91 -12.34 12.00
CA GLU A 232 24.26 -12.33 11.45
C GLU A 232 24.33 -12.85 10.00
N LYS A 233 23.30 -13.56 9.51
CA LYS A 233 23.21 -14.15 8.18
C LYS A 233 22.36 -13.33 7.20
N GLY A 234 21.63 -12.32 7.66
CA GLY A 234 20.85 -11.42 6.82
C GLY A 234 19.40 -11.30 7.27
N LYS A 235 18.48 -11.15 6.31
CA LYS A 235 17.04 -11.00 6.60
C LYS A 235 16.51 -12.33 7.14
N ILE A 236 15.89 -12.31 8.32
CA ILE A 236 15.35 -13.54 8.92
C ILE A 236 14.00 -13.85 8.26
N LEU A 237 13.87 -15.08 7.78
CA LEU A 237 12.61 -15.71 7.41
C LEU A 237 12.18 -16.62 8.57
N ILE A 238 10.99 -16.38 9.10
CA ILE A 238 10.46 -17.11 10.24
C ILE A 238 9.23 -17.89 9.81
N THR A 239 9.19 -19.16 10.18
CA THR A 239 7.97 -19.96 10.15
C THR A 239 7.09 -19.57 11.34
N ASN A 240 5.90 -19.03 11.07
CA ASN A 240 4.99 -18.59 12.13
C ASN A 240 4.01 -19.70 12.53
N HIS A 241 4.22 -20.28 13.70
CA HIS A 241 3.35 -21.32 14.26
C HIS A 241 2.32 -20.78 15.26
N LEU A 242 2.29 -19.46 15.51
CA LEU A 242 1.36 -18.86 16.44
C LEU A 242 -0.06 -18.85 15.85
N LYS A 243 -0.95 -19.58 16.52
CA LYS A 243 -2.34 -19.79 16.09
C LYS A 243 -3.30 -19.61 17.24
N ASP A 244 -4.54 -19.24 16.94
CA ASP A 244 -5.63 -19.22 17.90
C ASP A 244 -6.10 -20.64 18.27
N ASN A 245 -7.13 -20.72 19.12
CA ASN A 245 -7.72 -22.00 19.56
C ASN A 245 -8.39 -22.78 18.42
N GLN A 246 -8.63 -22.15 17.27
CA GLN A 246 -9.20 -22.76 16.06
C GLN A 246 -8.10 -23.16 15.05
N GLY A 247 -6.83 -22.89 15.35
CA GLY A 247 -5.71 -23.19 14.47
C GLY A 247 -5.49 -22.16 13.36
N ALA A 248 -6.13 -21.00 13.43
CA ALA A 248 -5.96 -19.90 12.48
C ALA A 248 -4.84 -18.94 12.93
N PRO A 249 -4.08 -18.32 11.99
CA PRO A 249 -3.13 -17.28 12.33
C PRO A 249 -3.82 -16.11 13.06
N ILE A 250 -3.17 -15.57 14.10
CA ILE A 250 -3.74 -14.49 14.91
C ILE A 250 -3.46 -13.14 14.25
N PRO A 251 -4.47 -12.34 13.87
CA PRO A 251 -4.24 -11.03 13.25
C PRO A 251 -3.41 -10.08 14.12
N TYR A 252 -2.54 -9.32 13.47
CA TYR A 252 -1.86 -8.22 14.11
C TYR A 252 -2.77 -7.00 14.15
N ASN A 253 -2.96 -6.45 15.35
CA ASN A 253 -3.80 -5.30 15.57
C ASN A 253 -2.98 -4.11 16.05
N ALA A 254 -3.31 -2.91 15.56
CA ALA A 254 -2.66 -1.68 15.96
C ALA A 254 -3.67 -0.56 16.26
N THR A 255 -3.16 0.53 16.85
CA THR A 255 -3.89 1.80 16.91
C THR A 255 -3.77 2.49 15.55
N VAL A 256 -4.89 2.94 15.01
CA VAL A 256 -4.98 3.63 13.73
C VAL A 256 -5.56 5.02 13.89
N TYR A 257 -5.16 5.89 12.96
CA TYR A 257 -5.52 7.30 12.87
C TYR A 257 -6.20 7.55 11.54
N ASN A 258 -7.14 8.49 11.53
CA ASN A 258 -7.79 8.99 10.33
C ASN A 258 -8.35 10.39 10.59
N PHE A 259 -8.79 11.10 9.57
CA PHE A 259 -9.34 12.44 9.70
C PHE A 259 -10.34 12.76 8.59
N GLU A 260 -11.23 13.70 8.84
CA GLU A 260 -12.22 14.17 7.87
C GLU A 260 -11.65 15.37 7.09
N VAL A 261 -11.60 15.30 5.75
CA VAL A 261 -11.18 16.41 4.88
C VAL A 261 -12.39 17.13 4.35
N ALA A 262 -12.35 18.47 4.30
CA ALA A 262 -13.43 19.28 3.76
C ALA A 262 -13.66 19.03 2.26
N ASP A 263 -14.93 18.97 1.87
CA ASP A 263 -15.48 18.82 0.52
C ASP A 263 -15.11 17.51 -0.20
N ASN A 264 -13.81 17.27 -0.38
CA ASN A 264 -13.28 16.24 -1.24
C ASN A 264 -13.22 14.87 -0.57
N HIS A 265 -13.11 14.84 0.77
CA HIS A 265 -13.02 13.61 1.55
C HIS A 265 -11.82 12.69 1.17
N THR A 266 -10.86 13.20 0.42
CA THR A 266 -9.64 12.48 0.03
C THR A 266 -8.38 13.18 0.52
N TYR A 267 -7.28 12.45 0.56
CA TYR A 267 -5.95 12.97 0.86
C TYR A 267 -4.87 12.09 0.25
N PHE A 268 -3.61 12.53 0.33
CA PHE A 268 -2.47 11.79 -0.19
C PHE A 268 -1.55 11.30 0.93
N ILE A 269 -1.08 10.06 0.81
CA ILE A 269 -0.23 9.39 1.80
C ILE A 269 1.14 8.99 1.27
N GLY A 270 2.08 8.83 2.20
CA GLY A 270 3.42 8.34 1.96
C GLY A 270 4.29 9.31 1.15
N ARG A 271 5.58 8.97 1.02
CA ARG A 271 6.51 9.73 0.17
C ARG A 271 6.18 9.64 -1.31
N ALA A 272 5.47 8.58 -1.71
CA ALA A 272 5.01 8.41 -3.08
C ALA A 272 3.85 9.35 -3.42
N GLY A 273 3.03 9.76 -2.44
CA GLY A 273 1.85 10.59 -2.67
C GLY A 273 0.67 9.81 -3.25
N LEU A 274 0.32 8.67 -2.66
CA LEU A 274 -0.79 7.83 -3.12
C LEU A 274 -2.14 8.39 -2.67
N TRP A 275 -3.14 8.33 -3.56
CA TRP A 275 -4.47 8.91 -3.32
C TRP A 275 -5.38 7.94 -2.56
N VAL A 276 -5.93 8.41 -1.42
CA VAL A 276 -6.80 7.62 -0.55
C VAL A 276 -8.04 8.40 -0.14
N HIS A 277 -9.06 7.69 0.31
CA HIS A 277 -10.32 8.27 0.77
C HIS A 277 -10.48 8.15 2.29
N ASN A 278 -11.04 9.15 2.95
CA ASN A 278 -11.16 9.18 4.41
C ASN A 278 -12.30 8.34 4.99
N THR A 279 -13.24 7.88 4.16
CA THR A 279 -14.37 7.02 4.56
C THR A 279 -14.30 5.67 3.87
N ASN A 280 -14.90 4.63 4.49
CA ASN A 280 -15.18 3.38 3.81
C ASN A 280 -16.23 3.69 2.73
N VAL A 281 -15.85 3.65 1.46
CA VAL A 281 -16.74 3.97 0.35
C VAL A 281 -17.78 2.84 0.26
N VAL A 282 -18.94 3.04 0.89
CA VAL A 282 -20.14 2.28 0.54
C VAL A 282 -20.64 2.93 -0.74
N ASN A 283 -20.50 2.22 -1.87
CA ASN A 283 -21.13 2.48 -3.16
C ASN A 283 -22.18 3.61 -3.10
N GLN A 284 -21.84 4.77 -3.64
CA GLN A 284 -22.89 5.64 -4.16
C GLN A 284 -23.43 4.97 -5.42
N SER A 285 -24.29 3.97 -5.21
CA SER A 285 -25.19 3.52 -6.25
C SER A 285 -26.00 4.74 -6.68
N HIS A 286 -25.70 5.22 -7.87
CA HIS A 286 -26.51 6.21 -8.57
C HIS A 286 -27.98 5.76 -8.54
N LYS A 287 -28.82 6.55 -7.89
CA LYS A 287 -30.24 6.60 -8.18
C LYS A 287 -30.49 7.68 -9.22
#